data_AF-A0A7V2IQ05-F1
#
_entry.id   AF-A0A7V2IQ05-F1
#
_cell.length_a   1.000
_cell.length_b   1.000
_cell.length_c   1.000
_cell.angle_alpha   90.00
_cell.angle_beta   90.00
_cell.angle_gamma   90.00
#
_symmetry.space_group_name_H-M   'P 1'
#
loop_
_entity.id
_entity.type
_entity.pdbx_description
1 polymer ?
#
loop_
_entity_poly.entity_id
_entity_poly.type
_entity_poly.pdbx_seq_one_letter_code
_entity_poly.pdbx_strand_id
1 'polypeptide(L)'
;MDTLSQDVDLLRYEPELFEADLHLASQVLSVGTDGVIAGTSFTSALADFEAAGLQAGDVIHLQSGGGAVNGPFEIIERVSTTELTVSVVRAGSQAPVPPPANASYVAYRVCTYKPQAWEMMLLLTERFGLRPGRADAEFGLEDLVDAGVLRRASVLGILAGLYARLGSRATDVETMWKKSVYYRGLFDQAVERCRMALDAGDDGVADLTRLGGVRRLRRD
;
A
#
# COMPACT_ATOMS: atom_id res chain seq x y z
N MET A 1 -2.99 -5.28 -12.86
CA MET A 1 -2.74 -4.48 -11.63
C MET A 1 -3.72 -4.99 -10.61
N ASP A 2 -3.26 -5.63 -9.54
CA ASP A 2 -4.17 -6.37 -8.64
C ASP A 2 -4.77 -5.49 -7.53
N THR A 3 -4.24 -4.28 -7.33
CA THR A 3 -4.72 -3.27 -6.35
C THR A 3 -4.38 -1.85 -6.83
N LEU A 4 -5.01 -0.81 -6.27
CA LEU A 4 -4.77 0.60 -6.65
C LEU A 4 -3.63 1.30 -5.88
N SER A 5 -3.12 0.67 -4.82
CA SER A 5 -2.01 1.18 -3.99
C SER A 5 -1.24 0.02 -3.37
N GLN A 6 0.03 0.26 -3.04
CA GLN A 6 0.93 -0.73 -2.45
C GLN A 6 1.17 -0.47 -0.95
N ASP A 7 1.78 -1.42 -0.25
CA ASP A 7 2.10 -1.28 1.18
C ASP A 7 3.05 -0.10 1.44
N VAL A 8 4.02 0.14 0.54
CA VAL A 8 4.89 1.32 0.60
C VAL A 8 4.11 2.65 0.51
N ASP A 9 2.95 2.66 -0.17
CA ASP A 9 2.11 3.86 -0.20
C ASP A 9 1.47 4.13 1.16
N LEU A 10 1.13 3.09 1.94
CA LEU A 10 0.65 3.25 3.32
C LEU A 10 1.79 3.72 4.24
N LEU A 11 2.98 3.15 4.08
CA LEU A 11 4.18 3.50 4.84
C LEU A 11 4.52 5.00 4.74
N ARG A 12 4.31 5.61 3.57
CA ARG A 12 4.51 7.06 3.36
C ARG A 12 3.63 7.95 4.23
N TYR A 13 2.49 7.44 4.70
CA TYR A 13 1.54 8.19 5.53
C TYR A 13 1.62 7.79 7.00
N GLU A 14 1.66 6.49 7.28
CA GLU A 14 1.57 5.95 8.65
C GLU A 14 2.59 4.81 8.85
N PRO A 15 3.87 5.14 9.10
CA PRO A 15 4.91 4.15 9.37
C PRO A 15 4.60 3.26 10.57
N GLU A 16 3.89 3.80 11.57
CA GLU A 16 3.50 3.10 12.79
C GLU A 16 2.72 1.81 12.50
N LEU A 17 1.99 1.71 11.38
CA LEU A 17 1.27 0.49 11.01
C LEU A 17 2.19 -0.72 10.80
N PHE A 18 3.44 -0.48 10.40
CA PHE A 18 4.41 -1.55 10.16
C PHE A 18 5.29 -1.84 11.38
N GLU A 19 5.18 -1.02 12.43
CA GLU A 19 5.88 -1.22 13.70
C GLU A 19 5.32 -2.41 14.48
N ALA A 20 6.08 -2.84 15.49
CA ALA A 20 5.79 -4.06 16.25
C ALA A 20 4.38 -4.08 16.87
N ASP A 21 3.85 -2.93 17.31
CA ASP A 21 2.62 -2.88 18.11
C ASP A 21 1.33 -2.77 17.30
N LEU A 22 1.38 -2.28 16.05
CA LEU A 22 0.18 -2.02 15.25
C LEU A 22 0.04 -2.90 14.01
N HIS A 23 1.06 -3.68 13.65
CA HIS A 23 0.95 -4.60 12.52
C HIS A 23 -0.13 -5.67 12.77
N LEU A 24 -0.74 -6.16 11.69
CA LEU A 24 -1.70 -7.25 11.77
C LEU A 24 -0.96 -8.59 11.74
N ALA A 25 -0.88 -9.28 12.88
CA ALA A 25 -0.17 -10.57 13.00
C ALA A 25 -0.66 -11.63 11.98
N SER A 26 -1.95 -11.61 11.61
CA SER A 26 -2.52 -12.52 10.61
C SER A 26 -2.14 -12.18 9.17
N GLN A 27 -1.37 -11.12 8.94
CA GLN A 27 -0.93 -10.65 7.63
C GLN A 27 0.59 -10.50 7.56
N VAL A 28 1.32 -11.29 8.36
CA VAL A 28 2.77 -11.44 8.26
C VAL A 28 3.09 -12.48 7.19
N LEU A 29 3.88 -12.10 6.20
CA LEU A 29 4.29 -12.95 5.08
C LEU A 29 5.60 -13.68 5.36
N SER A 30 6.56 -13.03 6.03
CA SER A 30 7.86 -13.59 6.36
C SER A 30 8.43 -12.96 7.62
N VAL A 31 9.18 -13.72 8.42
CA VAL A 31 9.81 -13.27 9.66
C VAL A 31 11.08 -14.09 9.92
N GLY A 32 12.11 -13.46 10.46
CA GLY A 32 13.37 -14.13 10.80
C GLY A 32 14.31 -13.25 11.60
N THR A 33 15.48 -13.77 11.95
CA THR A 33 16.50 -13.10 12.79
C THR A 33 17.92 -13.18 12.26
N ASP A 34 18.10 -13.81 11.11
CA ASP A 34 19.37 -14.04 10.42
C ASP A 34 19.66 -12.99 9.33
N GLY A 35 18.89 -11.89 9.30
CA GLY A 35 19.00 -10.88 8.26
C GLY A 35 20.38 -10.22 8.22
N VAL A 36 20.88 -9.94 7.01
CA VAL A 36 22.12 -9.18 6.77
C VAL A 36 21.85 -8.08 5.77
N ILE A 37 22.28 -6.86 6.09
CA ILE A 37 22.18 -5.68 5.23
C ILE A 37 23.58 -5.27 4.77
N ALA A 38 23.76 -5.22 3.46
CA ALA A 38 24.96 -4.72 2.81
C ALA A 38 24.59 -3.76 1.67
N GLY A 39 24.67 -2.45 1.93
CA GLY A 39 24.13 -1.43 1.04
C GLY A 39 22.61 -1.54 0.96
N THR A 40 22.08 -1.69 -0.25
CA THR A 40 20.65 -1.93 -0.49
C THR A 40 20.29 -3.41 -0.50
N SER A 41 21.26 -4.33 -0.45
CA SER A 41 20.94 -5.77 -0.41
C SER A 41 20.60 -6.19 1.01
N PHE A 42 19.45 -6.86 1.15
CA PHE A 42 19.04 -7.58 2.34
C PHE A 42 18.99 -9.07 2.04
N THR A 43 19.69 -9.87 2.83
CA THR A 43 19.69 -11.33 2.69
C THR A 43 19.28 -12.03 3.98
N SER A 44 18.59 -13.16 3.85
CA SER A 44 18.31 -14.10 4.94
C SER A 44 18.46 -15.52 4.39
N ALA A 45 19.37 -16.31 4.96
CA ALA A 45 19.68 -17.65 4.49
C ALA A 45 18.55 -18.64 4.81
N LEU A 46 17.71 -18.33 5.80
CA LEU A 46 16.59 -19.15 6.23
C LEU A 46 15.26 -18.76 5.57
N ALA A 47 15.22 -17.67 4.82
CA ALA A 47 14.00 -17.18 4.17
C ALA A 47 13.68 -17.93 2.87
N ASP A 48 12.39 -17.88 2.51
CA ASP A 48 11.92 -18.12 1.14
C ASP A 48 10.95 -16.98 0.76
N PHE A 49 11.51 -15.88 0.28
CA PHE A 49 10.77 -14.69 -0.14
C PHE A 49 9.89 -14.94 -1.36
N GLU A 50 10.22 -15.95 -2.16
CA GLU A 50 9.41 -16.34 -3.30
C GLU A 50 8.15 -17.08 -2.86
N ALA A 51 8.29 -18.11 -2.04
CA ALA A 51 7.15 -18.84 -1.48
C ALA A 51 6.26 -17.95 -0.61
N ALA A 52 6.84 -16.95 0.07
CA ALA A 52 6.10 -15.96 0.84
C ALA A 52 5.40 -14.88 -0.02
N GLY A 53 5.60 -14.88 -1.34
CA GLY A 53 4.91 -13.98 -2.28
C GLY A 53 5.33 -12.51 -2.15
N LEU A 54 6.58 -12.25 -1.74
CA LEU A 54 7.11 -10.89 -1.63
C LEU A 54 7.34 -10.29 -3.02
N GLN A 55 7.04 -9.02 -3.15
CA GLN A 55 7.20 -8.26 -4.40
C GLN A 55 7.63 -6.82 -4.14
N ALA A 56 7.98 -6.12 -5.21
CA ALA A 56 8.24 -4.69 -5.19
C ALA A 56 7.02 -3.91 -4.64
N GLY A 57 7.28 -2.96 -3.74
CA GLY A 57 6.26 -2.15 -3.07
C GLY A 57 5.74 -2.74 -1.76
N ASP A 58 6.18 -3.95 -1.38
CA ASP A 58 6.00 -4.49 -0.04
C ASP A 58 6.90 -3.75 0.97
N VAL A 59 6.63 -3.93 2.27
CA VAL A 59 7.35 -3.23 3.36
C VAL A 59 7.97 -4.23 4.32
N ILE A 60 9.24 -4.01 4.65
CA ILE A 60 9.99 -4.83 5.61
C ILE A 60 10.33 -4.00 6.85
N HIS A 61 9.94 -4.46 8.02
CA HIS A 61 10.44 -3.95 9.29
C HIS A 61 11.77 -4.64 9.61
N LEU A 62 12.79 -3.86 9.94
CA LEU A 62 14.14 -4.32 10.25
C LEU A 62 14.55 -3.80 11.62
N GLN A 63 15.13 -4.68 12.44
CA GLN A 63 15.62 -4.36 13.77
C GLN A 63 16.95 -5.07 14.05
N SER A 64 18.00 -4.27 14.23
CA SER A 64 19.32 -4.72 14.64
C SER A 64 19.50 -4.63 16.16
N GLY A 65 20.25 -5.54 16.78
CA GLY A 65 20.47 -5.55 18.23
C GLY A 65 21.17 -4.29 18.77
N GLY A 66 21.96 -3.59 17.93
CA GLY A 66 22.62 -2.33 18.28
C GLY A 66 21.79 -1.07 17.98
N GLY A 67 20.57 -1.22 17.44
CA GLY A 67 19.69 -0.10 17.10
C GLY A 67 20.13 0.73 15.88
N ALA A 68 21.21 0.36 15.19
CA ALA A 68 21.69 1.03 13.98
C ALA A 68 20.64 1.02 12.84
N VAL A 69 19.84 -0.05 12.81
CA VAL A 69 18.64 -0.21 11.99
C VAL A 69 17.49 -0.54 12.91
N ASN A 70 16.43 0.27 12.88
CA ASN A 70 15.17 0.02 13.55
C ASN A 70 14.04 0.76 12.82
N GLY A 71 13.18 0.03 12.13
CA GLY A 71 11.98 0.60 11.50
C GLY A 71 11.61 -0.07 10.17
N PRO A 72 10.55 0.43 9.52
CA PRO A 72 10.10 -0.04 8.22
C PRO A 72 10.88 0.54 7.03
N PHE A 73 11.09 -0.29 6.01
CA PHE A 73 11.81 0.02 4.77
C PHE A 73 11.03 -0.47 3.55
N GLU A 74 11.23 0.20 2.42
CA GLU A 74 10.64 -0.15 1.13
C GLU A 74 11.38 -1.37 0.52
N ILE A 75 10.65 -2.39 0.09
CA ILE A 75 11.17 -3.44 -0.78
C ILE A 75 11.07 -2.94 -2.23
N ILE A 76 12.23 -2.76 -2.87
CA ILE A 76 12.36 -2.27 -4.25
C ILE A 76 12.12 -3.41 -5.24
N GLU A 77 12.69 -4.57 -4.94
CA GLU A 77 12.58 -5.78 -5.76
C GLU A 77 12.92 -7.01 -4.93
N ARG A 78 12.37 -8.15 -5.34
CA ARG A 78 12.78 -9.47 -4.89
C ARG A 78 13.81 -10.02 -5.87
N VAL A 79 15.08 -10.07 -5.46
CA VAL A 79 16.19 -10.50 -6.32
C VAL A 79 16.22 -12.02 -6.45
N SER A 80 15.99 -12.73 -5.34
CA SER A 80 15.95 -14.20 -5.31
C SER A 80 15.05 -14.71 -4.17
N THR A 81 15.05 -16.03 -3.92
CA THR A 81 14.36 -16.65 -2.79
C THR A 81 14.89 -16.16 -1.43
N THR A 82 16.14 -15.69 -1.34
CA THR A 82 16.80 -15.30 -0.09
C THR A 82 17.35 -13.88 -0.11
N GLU A 83 17.09 -13.11 -1.17
CA GLU A 83 17.61 -11.75 -1.34
C GLU A 83 16.54 -10.75 -1.81
N LEU A 84 16.53 -9.58 -1.17
CA LEU A 84 15.73 -8.42 -1.50
C LEU A 84 16.64 -7.20 -1.72
N THR A 85 16.23 -6.31 -2.62
CA THR A 85 16.73 -4.93 -2.62
C THR A 85 15.81 -4.08 -1.76
N VAL A 86 16.37 -3.46 -0.72
CA VAL A 86 15.65 -2.62 0.26
C VAL A 86 16.17 -1.19 0.25
N SER A 87 15.31 -0.27 0.66
CA SER A 87 15.61 1.17 0.64
C SER A 87 14.95 1.89 1.81
N VAL A 88 15.57 2.98 2.26
CA VAL A 88 14.81 4.04 2.94
C VAL A 88 13.73 4.55 1.98
N VAL A 89 12.55 4.86 2.50
CA VAL A 89 11.37 5.24 1.70
C VAL A 89 11.71 6.36 0.74
N ARG A 90 11.47 6.11 -0.55
CA ARG A 90 11.80 7.06 -1.62
C ARG A 90 10.65 8.02 -1.91
N ALA A 91 11.01 9.20 -2.43
CA ALA A 91 10.05 10.19 -2.92
C ALA A 91 9.23 9.70 -4.13
N GLY A 92 9.77 8.76 -4.91
CA GLY A 92 9.11 8.16 -6.06
C GLY A 92 9.96 7.04 -6.68
N SER A 93 9.40 6.32 -7.65
CA SER A 93 10.05 5.14 -8.26
C SER A 93 11.34 5.46 -9.01
N GLN A 94 11.49 6.69 -9.49
CA GLN A 94 12.68 7.19 -10.21
C GLN A 94 13.72 7.84 -9.28
N ALA A 95 13.41 7.98 -7.99
CA ALA A 95 14.36 8.56 -7.05
C ALA A 95 15.50 7.56 -6.75
N PRO A 96 16.69 8.06 -6.37
CA PRO A 96 17.79 7.22 -5.90
C PRO A 96 17.33 6.26 -4.79
N VAL A 97 18.07 5.15 -4.64
CA VAL A 97 17.77 4.09 -3.66
C VAL A 97 18.72 4.24 -2.46
N PRO A 98 18.38 5.07 -1.46
CA PRO A 98 19.21 5.23 -0.26
C PRO A 98 19.28 3.92 0.53
N PRO A 99 20.49 3.39 0.82
CA PRO A 99 20.63 2.17 1.60
C PRO A 99 20.29 2.42 3.08
N PRO A 100 19.70 1.43 3.78
CA PRO A 100 19.75 1.39 5.23
C PRO A 100 21.19 1.27 5.74
N ALA A 101 21.40 1.45 7.05
CA ALA A 101 22.69 1.17 7.64
C ALA A 101 23.03 -0.34 7.53
N ASN A 102 24.30 -0.66 7.25
CA ASN A 102 24.75 -2.05 7.22
C ASN A 102 24.61 -2.68 8.61
N ALA A 103 24.14 -3.93 8.66
CA ALA A 103 23.95 -4.67 9.90
C ALA A 103 23.94 -6.18 9.65
N SER A 104 24.16 -6.97 10.69
CA SER A 104 24.07 -8.43 10.68
C SER A 104 23.23 -8.92 11.84
N TYR A 105 22.67 -10.12 11.74
CA TYR A 105 21.73 -10.68 12.71
C TYR A 105 20.52 -9.75 12.93
N VAL A 106 20.00 -9.21 11.81
CA VAL A 106 18.87 -8.31 11.78
C VAL A 106 17.59 -9.14 11.91
N ALA A 107 16.82 -8.85 12.96
CA ALA A 107 15.43 -9.29 13.04
C ALA A 107 14.62 -8.59 11.97
N TYR A 108 13.82 -9.34 11.22
CA TYR A 108 12.99 -8.80 10.17
C TYR A 108 11.58 -9.34 10.21
N ARG A 109 10.63 -8.54 9.72
CA ARG A 109 9.24 -8.92 9.53
C ARG A 109 8.71 -8.22 8.28
N VAL A 110 8.10 -8.99 7.39
CA VAL A 110 7.35 -8.44 6.25
C VAL A 110 5.88 -8.68 6.52
N CYS A 111 5.11 -7.59 6.61
CA CYS A 111 3.65 -7.65 6.68
C CYS A 111 3.04 -6.94 5.49
N THR A 112 1.79 -7.31 5.18
CA THR A 112 1.08 -6.75 4.04
C THR A 112 -0.31 -6.26 4.41
N TYR A 113 -0.80 -5.28 3.67
CA TYR A 113 -2.18 -4.80 3.69
C TYR A 113 -2.88 -4.99 2.34
N LYS A 114 -2.33 -5.85 1.46
CA LYS A 114 -2.95 -6.26 0.18
C LYS A 114 -4.43 -6.67 0.31
N PRO A 115 -4.87 -7.41 1.35
CA PRO A 115 -6.29 -7.72 1.51
C PRO A 115 -7.16 -6.45 1.67
N GLN A 116 -6.70 -5.46 2.42
CA GLN A 116 -7.41 -4.18 2.56
C GLN A 116 -7.34 -3.34 1.29
N ALA A 117 -6.21 -3.38 0.57
CA ALA A 117 -6.06 -2.70 -0.71
C ALA A 117 -6.98 -3.29 -1.80
N TRP A 118 -7.18 -4.61 -1.80
CA TRP A 118 -8.13 -5.30 -2.66
C TRP A 118 -9.58 -4.84 -2.40
N GLU A 119 -10.01 -4.86 -1.14
CA GLU A 119 -11.35 -4.38 -0.74
C GLU A 119 -11.56 -2.91 -1.14
N MET A 120 -10.55 -2.07 -0.97
CA MET A 120 -10.64 -0.66 -1.37
C MET A 120 -10.68 -0.48 -2.89
N MET A 121 -9.98 -1.34 -3.64
CA MET A 121 -10.10 -1.35 -5.10
C MET A 121 -11.51 -1.70 -5.54
N LEU A 122 -12.13 -2.72 -4.96
CA LEU A 122 -13.53 -3.08 -5.26
C LEU A 122 -14.47 -1.89 -4.98
N LEU A 123 -14.35 -1.27 -3.81
CA LEU A 123 -15.17 -0.12 -3.45
C LEU A 123 -14.98 1.08 -4.39
N LEU A 124 -13.73 1.42 -4.74
CA LEU A 124 -13.45 2.53 -5.64
C LEU A 124 -13.95 2.25 -7.05
N THR A 125 -13.70 1.06 -7.58
CA THR A 125 -14.18 0.69 -8.92
C THR A 125 -15.70 0.64 -8.98
N GLU A 126 -16.38 0.12 -7.96
CA GLU A 126 -17.83 0.19 -7.85
C GLU A 126 -18.34 1.64 -7.87
N ARG A 127 -17.75 2.51 -7.03
CA ARG A 127 -18.13 3.92 -6.93
C ARG A 127 -17.99 4.68 -8.25
N PHE A 128 -17.01 4.27 -9.06
CA PHE A 128 -16.73 4.86 -10.36
C PHE A 128 -17.43 4.16 -11.52
N GLY A 129 -18.19 3.08 -11.24
CA GLY A 129 -18.88 2.29 -12.24
C GLY A 129 -17.93 1.59 -13.20
N LEU A 130 -16.86 1.00 -12.65
CA LEU A 130 -15.81 0.26 -13.37
C LEU A 130 -15.76 -1.19 -12.86
N ARG A 131 -15.26 -2.10 -13.70
CA ARG A 131 -14.84 -3.44 -13.27
C ARG A 131 -13.58 -3.34 -12.39
N PRO A 132 -13.38 -4.22 -11.40
CA PRO A 132 -14.24 -5.35 -11.02
C PRO A 132 -15.39 -5.01 -10.06
N GLY A 133 -15.41 -3.84 -9.41
CA GLY A 133 -16.44 -3.48 -8.42
C GLY A 133 -17.86 -3.46 -8.99
N ARG A 134 -18.00 -3.18 -10.29
CA ARG A 134 -19.25 -3.32 -11.03
C ARG A 134 -19.06 -4.27 -12.22
N ALA A 135 -19.51 -5.52 -12.06
CA ALA A 135 -19.27 -6.58 -13.05
C ALA A 135 -19.93 -6.32 -14.43
N ASP A 136 -21.06 -5.59 -14.48
CA ASP A 136 -21.76 -5.21 -15.71
C ASP A 136 -21.24 -3.90 -16.33
N ALA A 137 -20.19 -3.30 -15.76
CA ALA A 137 -19.61 -2.08 -16.31
C ALA A 137 -18.87 -2.35 -17.63
N GLU A 138 -19.09 -1.44 -18.58
CA GLU A 138 -18.40 -1.42 -19.88
C GLU A 138 -16.88 -1.33 -19.71
N PHE A 139 -16.42 -0.40 -18.86
CA PHE A 139 -15.00 -0.14 -18.64
C PHE A 139 -14.46 -0.79 -17.35
N GLY A 140 -13.21 -1.20 -17.37
CA GLY A 140 -12.43 -1.70 -16.24
C GLY A 140 -11.30 -0.76 -15.84
N LEU A 141 -10.39 -1.27 -15.00
CA LEU A 141 -9.18 -0.53 -14.60
C LEU A 141 -8.14 -0.51 -15.73
N GLU A 142 -8.16 -1.51 -16.59
CA GLU A 142 -7.33 -1.62 -17.78
C GLU A 142 -7.56 -0.47 -18.79
N ASP A 143 -8.77 0.10 -18.80
CA ASP A 143 -9.16 1.17 -19.71
C ASP A 143 -8.81 2.58 -19.17
N LEU A 144 -8.19 2.66 -17.98
CA LEU A 144 -7.76 3.94 -17.41
C LEU A 144 -6.40 4.36 -17.99
N VAL A 145 -6.35 5.58 -18.55
CA VAL A 145 -5.10 6.18 -19.03
C VAL A 145 -4.08 6.36 -17.88
N ASP A 146 -4.56 6.69 -16.68
CA ASP A 146 -3.73 6.77 -15.47
C ASP A 146 -4.50 6.31 -14.23
N ALA A 147 -4.25 5.08 -13.78
CA ALA A 147 -4.80 4.56 -12.52
C ALA A 147 -4.18 5.25 -11.27
N GLY A 148 -3.06 5.96 -11.42
CA GLY A 148 -2.40 6.70 -10.35
C GLY A 148 -3.29 7.77 -9.72
N VAL A 149 -4.28 8.30 -10.45
CA VAL A 149 -5.27 9.25 -9.93
C VAL A 149 -6.12 8.67 -8.79
N LEU A 150 -6.25 7.34 -8.72
CA LEU A 150 -6.99 6.65 -7.67
C LEU A 150 -6.11 6.21 -6.49
N ARG A 151 -4.78 6.19 -6.66
CA ARG A 151 -3.84 5.68 -5.66
C ARG A 151 -4.01 6.37 -4.31
N ARG A 152 -4.06 7.71 -4.31
CA ARG A 152 -4.22 8.49 -3.07
C ARG A 152 -5.55 8.20 -2.38
N ALA A 153 -6.64 8.08 -3.15
CA ALA A 153 -7.93 7.71 -2.58
C ALA A 153 -7.87 6.30 -1.98
N SER A 154 -7.23 5.35 -2.66
CA SER A 154 -7.06 3.98 -2.15
C SER A 154 -6.33 3.96 -0.80
N VAL A 155 -5.16 4.60 -0.71
CA VAL A 155 -4.37 4.73 0.53
C VAL A 155 -5.20 5.30 1.68
N LEU A 156 -5.85 6.45 1.47
CA LEU A 156 -6.62 7.11 2.51
C LEU A 156 -7.83 6.28 2.96
N GLY A 157 -8.49 5.59 2.02
CA GLY A 157 -9.59 4.69 2.32
C GLY A 157 -9.15 3.48 3.14
N ILE A 158 -7.99 2.90 2.82
CA ILE A 158 -7.38 1.80 3.56
C ILE A 158 -7.05 2.25 4.98
N LEU A 159 -6.37 3.39 5.16
CA LEU A 159 -6.03 3.94 6.47
C LEU A 159 -7.28 4.20 7.33
N ALA A 160 -8.32 4.81 6.75
CA ALA A 160 -9.59 5.02 7.44
C ALA A 160 -10.20 3.68 7.91
N GLY A 161 -10.20 2.66 7.06
CA GLY A 161 -10.70 1.33 7.41
C GLY A 161 -9.86 0.61 8.46
N LEU A 162 -8.54 0.68 8.36
CA LEU A 162 -7.60 0.07 9.31
C LEU A 162 -7.75 0.67 10.70
N TYR A 163 -7.71 1.99 10.81
CA TYR A 163 -7.83 2.66 12.12
C TYR A 163 -9.20 2.45 12.77
N ALA A 164 -10.28 2.35 11.98
CA ALA A 164 -11.59 1.97 12.52
C ALA A 164 -11.56 0.58 13.16
N ARG A 165 -10.84 -0.38 12.57
CA ARG A 165 -10.71 -1.76 13.08
C ARG A 165 -9.74 -1.83 14.26
N LEU A 166 -8.62 -1.12 14.19
CA LEU A 166 -7.61 -1.07 15.27
C LEU A 166 -8.16 -0.43 16.54
N GLY A 167 -9.14 0.48 16.45
CA GLY A 167 -9.85 1.01 17.63
C GLY A 167 -10.52 -0.07 18.50
N SER A 168 -10.73 -1.29 17.99
CA SER A 168 -11.24 -2.40 18.83
C SER A 168 -10.18 -3.15 19.62
N ARG A 169 -8.89 -2.92 19.33
CA ARG A 169 -7.74 -3.66 19.88
C ARG A 169 -6.68 -2.78 20.55
N ALA A 170 -6.60 -1.51 20.16
CA ALA A 170 -5.62 -0.59 20.69
C ALA A 170 -5.95 -0.17 22.13
N THR A 171 -4.91 0.09 22.91
CA THR A 171 -5.02 0.69 24.25
C THR A 171 -5.60 2.11 24.19
N ASP A 172 -5.35 2.83 23.09
CA ASP A 172 -5.88 4.17 22.83
C ASP A 172 -6.94 4.15 21.73
N VAL A 173 -8.12 3.65 22.08
CA VAL A 173 -9.30 3.57 21.19
C VAL A 173 -9.68 4.94 20.63
N GLU A 174 -9.59 6.00 21.45
CA GLU A 174 -10.01 7.34 21.06
C GLU A 174 -9.11 7.91 19.96
N THR A 175 -7.79 7.74 20.08
CA THR A 175 -6.84 8.19 19.05
C THR A 175 -7.03 7.42 17.75
N MET A 176 -7.23 6.10 17.81
CA MET A 176 -7.48 5.29 16.60
C MET A 176 -8.78 5.72 15.90
N TRP A 177 -9.85 5.98 16.66
CA TRP A 177 -11.10 6.48 16.09
C TRP A 177 -10.92 7.86 15.44
N LYS A 178 -10.20 8.79 16.09
CA LYS A 178 -9.90 10.12 15.52
C LYS A 178 -9.10 10.01 14.22
N LYS A 179 -8.06 9.17 14.16
CA LYS A 179 -7.31 8.90 12.92
C LYS A 179 -8.23 8.36 11.83
N SER A 180 -9.11 7.41 12.15
CA SER A 180 -10.10 6.85 11.21
C SER A 180 -11.00 7.94 10.60
N VAL A 181 -11.60 8.79 11.44
CA VAL A 181 -12.47 9.89 10.99
C VAL A 181 -11.70 10.90 10.13
N TYR A 182 -10.48 11.24 10.55
CA TYR A 182 -9.60 12.14 9.79
C TYR A 182 -9.31 11.60 8.39
N TYR A 183 -8.85 10.35 8.29
CA TYR A 183 -8.56 9.73 7.00
C TYR A 183 -9.81 9.52 6.14
N ARG A 184 -10.97 9.28 6.75
CA ARG A 184 -12.24 9.23 6.03
C ARG A 184 -12.56 10.57 5.35
N GLY A 185 -12.40 11.68 6.07
CA GLY A 185 -12.59 13.01 5.50
C GLY A 185 -11.63 13.32 4.34
N LEU A 186 -10.36 12.92 4.47
CA LEU A 186 -9.39 13.05 3.37
C LEU A 186 -9.71 12.14 2.18
N PHE A 187 -10.17 10.92 2.44
CA PHE A 187 -10.62 9.98 1.42
C PHE A 187 -11.76 10.56 0.59
N ASP A 188 -12.80 11.10 1.24
CA ASP A 188 -13.95 11.68 0.54
C ASP A 188 -13.53 12.85 -0.35
N GLN A 189 -12.66 13.75 0.16
CA GLN A 189 -12.10 14.83 -0.63
C GLN A 189 -11.24 14.34 -1.81
N ALA A 190 -10.46 13.28 -1.61
CA ALA A 190 -9.63 12.70 -2.67
C ALA A 190 -10.52 12.14 -3.78
N VAL A 191 -11.55 11.37 -3.43
CA VAL A 191 -12.50 10.80 -4.39
C VAL A 191 -13.24 11.89 -5.16
N GLU A 192 -13.71 12.95 -4.50
CA GLU A 192 -14.39 14.06 -5.17
C GLU A 192 -13.49 14.78 -6.19
N ARG A 193 -12.18 14.81 -5.94
CA ARG A 193 -11.19 15.43 -6.84
C ARG A 193 -10.71 14.50 -7.96
N CYS A 194 -10.95 13.19 -7.86
CA CYS A 194 -10.52 12.25 -8.88
C CYS A 194 -11.18 12.57 -10.23
N ARG A 195 -10.34 12.71 -11.26
CA ARG A 195 -10.71 12.82 -12.66
C ARG A 195 -10.08 11.64 -13.38
N MET A 196 -10.90 10.75 -13.89
CA MET A 196 -10.44 9.57 -14.60
C MET A 196 -10.62 9.81 -16.09
N ALA A 197 -9.53 9.65 -16.83
CA ALA A 197 -9.55 9.55 -18.27
C ALA A 197 -9.66 8.07 -18.65
N LEU A 198 -10.64 7.75 -19.48
CA LEU A 198 -10.85 6.43 -20.05
C LEU A 198 -10.47 6.46 -21.52
N ASP A 199 -9.72 5.45 -21.94
CA ASP A 199 -9.40 5.15 -23.32
C ASP A 199 -10.37 4.07 -23.80
N ALA A 200 -11.25 4.41 -24.74
CA ALA A 200 -12.22 3.48 -25.30
C ALA A 200 -11.71 2.84 -26.60
N GLY A 201 -10.63 3.37 -27.18
CA GLY A 201 -10.04 2.94 -28.45
C GLY A 201 -8.78 2.08 -28.33
N ASP A 202 -8.22 1.94 -27.12
CA ASP A 202 -6.93 1.29 -26.84
C ASP A 202 -5.76 1.96 -27.59
N ASP A 203 -5.82 3.28 -27.77
CA ASP A 203 -4.80 4.08 -28.45
C ASP A 203 -3.92 4.90 -27.48
N GLY A 204 -4.18 4.77 -26.18
CA GLY A 204 -3.54 5.49 -25.08
C GLY A 204 -4.04 6.92 -24.90
N VAL A 205 -5.06 7.35 -25.64
CA VAL A 205 -5.63 8.70 -25.59
C VAL A 205 -7.00 8.67 -24.91
N ALA A 206 -7.26 9.69 -24.10
CA ALA A 206 -8.52 9.79 -23.38
C ALA A 206 -9.70 10.12 -24.30
N ASP A 207 -10.64 9.20 -24.45
CA ASP A 207 -11.92 9.41 -25.15
C ASP A 207 -13.00 9.97 -24.22
N LEU A 208 -12.97 9.57 -22.95
CA LEU A 208 -14.01 9.92 -21.98
C LEU A 208 -13.40 10.36 -20.64
N THR A 209 -14.03 11.33 -19.98
CA THR A 209 -13.64 11.75 -18.62
C THR A 209 -14.78 11.49 -17.63
N ARG A 210 -14.49 10.80 -16.53
CA ARG A 210 -15.39 10.63 -15.37
C ARG A 210 -14.88 11.43 -14.17
N LEU A 211 -15.80 12.09 -13.49
CA LEU A 211 -15.51 12.91 -12.31
C LEU A 211 -16.12 12.27 -11.06
N GLY A 212 -15.34 12.10 -9.99
CA GLY A 212 -15.82 11.49 -8.74
C GLY A 212 -16.83 12.34 -7.95
N GLY A 213 -16.86 13.65 -8.20
CA GLY A 213 -17.79 14.59 -7.56
C GLY A 213 -19.18 14.69 -8.22
N VAL A 214 -19.47 13.98 -9.31
CA VAL A 214 -20.75 14.12 -10.00
C VAL A 214 -21.82 13.27 -9.33
N ARG A 215 -22.67 13.91 -8.51
CA ARG A 215 -23.89 13.30 -7.98
C ARG A 215 -25.03 13.47 -8.98
N ARG A 216 -25.62 12.37 -9.44
CA ARG A 216 -26.83 12.42 -10.27
C ARG A 216 -28.01 12.84 -9.39
N LEU A 217 -28.39 14.12 -9.45
CA LEU A 217 -29.64 14.59 -8.86
C LEU A 217 -30.81 14.04 -9.69
N ARG A 218 -31.57 13.10 -9.12
CA ARG A 218 -32.92 12.78 -9.62
C ARG A 218 -33.88 13.79 -9.00
N ARG A 219 -34.67 14.43 -9.86
CA ARG A 219 -35.78 15.28 -9.46
C ARG A 219 -37.00 14.36 -9.36
N ASP A 220 -37.60 14.28 -8.17
CA ASP A 220 -38.90 13.64 -7.97
C ASP A 220 -40.02 14.49 -8.58
#